data_AF-A0A351SEI3-F1
#
_entry.id   AF-A0A351SEI3-F1
#
_cell.length_a   1.000
_cell.length_b   1.000
_cell.length_c   1.000
_cell.angle_alpha   90.00
_cell.angle_beta   90.00
_cell.angle_gamma   90.00
#
_symmetry.space_group_name_H-M   'P 1'
#
loop_
_entity.id
_entity.type
_entity.pdbx_description
1 polymer ?
#
loop_
_entity_poly.entity_id
_entity_poly.type
_entity_poly.pdbx_seq_one_letter_code
_entity_poly.pdbx_strand_id
1 'polypeptide(L)'
;MKITLPTALTLLRIAVLPLIVIFFYLPLEWGRHTAAWLFLIAALTDWLDGYLARRLGQHSAFGAFLDPVADKLLVVLTLVLLVSQHPEMIVVLSSIII
;
A
#
# COMPACT_ATOMS: atom_id res chain seq x y z
N MET A 1 -11.56 7.21 21.01
CA MET A 1 -11.38 6.43 19.77
C MET A 1 -10.72 5.11 20.14
N LYS A 2 -11.37 3.95 19.93
CA LYS A 2 -10.72 2.64 20.17
C LYS A 2 -9.99 2.24 18.90
N ILE A 3 -8.65 2.24 18.94
CA ILE A 3 -7.83 1.69 17.86
C ILE A 3 -7.98 0.17 17.95
N THR A 4 -8.57 -0.43 16.92
CA THR A 4 -8.63 -1.90 16.79
C THR A 4 -7.40 -2.39 16.05
N LEU A 5 -7.10 -3.69 16.21
CA LEU A 5 -5.94 -4.30 15.56
C LEU A 5 -5.98 -4.17 14.02
N PRO A 6 -7.14 -4.35 13.33
CA PRO A 6 -7.25 -4.05 11.90
C PRO A 6 -6.90 -2.61 11.55
N THR A 7 -7.43 -1.62 12.29
CA THR A 7 -7.15 -0.20 12.04
C THR A 7 -5.67 0.14 12.24
N ALA A 8 -4.99 -0.50 13.20
CA ALA A 8 -3.55 -0.33 13.39
C ALA A 8 -2.74 -0.85 12.18
N LEU A 9 -3.17 -1.96 11.56
CA LEU A 9 -2.56 -2.50 10.34
C LEU A 9 -2.77 -1.57 9.14
N THR A 10 -3.97 -1.02 8.96
CA THR A 10 -4.25 -0.03 7.91
C THR A 10 -3.35 1.21 8.06
N LEU A 11 -3.20 1.71 9.28
CA LEU A 11 -2.32 2.86 9.58
C LEU A 11 -0.83 2.54 9.33
N LEU A 12 -0.39 1.34 9.71
CA LEU A 12 0.96 0.86 9.41
C LEU A 12 1.20 0.84 7.90
N ARG A 13 0.23 0.36 7.10
CA ARG A 13 0.35 0.37 5.63
C ARG A 13 0.58 1.77 5.10
N ILE A 14 -0.24 2.73 5.52
CA ILE A 14 -0.09 4.13 5.10
C ILE A 14 1.30 4.67 5.47
N ALA A 15 1.82 4.31 6.65
CA ALA A 15 3.16 4.70 7.09
C ALA A 15 4.30 4.03 6.30
N VAL A 16 4.07 2.85 5.70
CA VAL A 16 5.04 2.15 4.85
C VAL A 16 5.12 2.77 3.45
N LEU A 17 4.08 3.44 2.95
CA LEU A 17 4.06 4.03 1.60
C LEU A 17 5.24 5.00 1.34
N PRO A 18 5.57 5.96 2.22
CA PRO A 18 6.75 6.81 2.04
C PRO A 18 8.06 6.03 2.04
N LEU A 19 8.16 4.95 2.82
CA LEU A 19 9.36 4.11 2.85
C LEU A 19 9.55 3.42 1.50
N ILE A 20 8.48 2.92 0.87
CA ILE A 20 8.53 2.34 -0.47
C ILE A 20 9.14 3.35 -1.46
N VAL A 21 8.66 4.60 -1.44
CA VAL A 21 9.18 5.68 -2.32
C VAL A 21 10.66 5.94 -2.05
N ILE A 22 11.05 6.08 -0.78
CA ILE A 22 12.45 6.35 -0.41
C ILE A 22 13.37 5.24 -0.92
N PHE A 23 13.04 3.97 -0.65
CA PHE A 23 13.87 2.84 -1.07
C PHE A 23 13.87 2.66 -2.59
N PHE A 24 12.77 3.00 -3.28
CA PHE A 24 12.67 2.90 -4.73
C PHE A 24 13.63 3.88 -5.44
N TYR A 25 13.71 5.13 -4.97
CA TYR A 25 14.58 6.17 -5.55
C TYR A 25 16.00 6.20 -4.97
N LEU A 26 16.28 5.40 -3.94
CA LEU A 26 17.61 5.32 -3.34
C LEU A 26 18.60 4.75 -4.37
N PRO A 27 19.79 5.36 -4.57
CA PRO A 27 20.79 4.90 -5.54
C PRO A 27 21.60 3.71 -4.98
N LEU A 28 20.92 2.72 -4.41
CA LEU A 28 21.50 1.48 -3.90
C LEU A 28 20.96 0.31 -4.71
N GLU A 29 21.83 -0.63 -5.08
CA GLU A 29 21.46 -1.82 -5.88
C GLU A 29 20.32 -2.62 -5.22
N TRP A 30 20.31 -2.68 -3.88
CA TRP A 30 19.30 -3.38 -3.10
C TRP A 30 18.03 -2.56 -2.82
N GLY A 31 18.03 -1.23 -3.06
CA GLY A 31 16.91 -0.35 -2.73
C GLY A 31 15.61 -0.74 -3.42
N ARG A 32 15.69 -1.07 -4.72
CA ARG A 32 14.52 -1.52 -5.50
C ARG A 32 13.97 -2.86 -5.01
N HIS A 33 14.84 -3.80 -4.65
CA HIS A 33 14.42 -5.08 -4.07
C HIS A 33 13.73 -4.86 -2.72
N THR A 34 14.26 -3.98 -1.87
CA THR A 34 13.62 -3.60 -0.60
C THR A 34 12.26 -2.93 -0.82
N ALA A 35 12.14 -2.01 -1.77
CA ALA A 35 10.86 -1.39 -2.12
C ALA A 35 9.82 -2.43 -2.57
N ALA A 36 10.23 -3.41 -3.37
CA ALA A 36 9.35 -4.52 -3.79
C ALA A 36 8.92 -5.39 -2.60
N TRP A 37 9.82 -5.72 -1.67
CA TRP A 37 9.47 -6.45 -0.45
C TRP A 37 8.52 -5.67 0.45
N LEU A 38 8.75 -4.37 0.64
CA LEU A 38 7.87 -3.50 1.41
C LEU A 38 6.48 -3.41 0.78
N PHE A 39 6.40 -3.29 -0.54
CA PHE A 39 5.14 -3.33 -1.27
C PHE A 39 4.40 -4.67 -1.06
N LEU A 40 5.11 -5.80 -1.18
CA LEU A 40 4.51 -7.12 -0.98
C LEU A 40 3.95 -7.27 0.43
N ILE A 41 4.71 -6.87 1.46
CA ILE A 41 4.26 -6.90 2.85
C ILE A 41 3.05 -5.96 3.06
N ALA A 42 3.07 -4.77 2.46
CA ALA A 42 1.96 -3.82 2.52
C ALA A 42 0.67 -4.39 1.89
N ALA A 43 0.78 -5.08 0.76
CA ALA A 43 -0.34 -5.75 0.10
C ALA A 43 -0.85 -6.95 0.92
N LEU A 44 0.05 -7.73 1.53
CA LEU A 44 -0.35 -8.86 2.39
C LEU A 44 -1.05 -8.40 3.67
N THR A 45 -0.64 -7.26 4.23
CA THR A 45 -1.30 -6.72 5.44
C THR A 45 -2.71 -6.20 5.17
N ASP A 46 -3.04 -5.80 3.93
CA ASP A 46 -4.42 -5.49 3.50
C ASP A 46 -5.33 -6.70 3.55
N TRP A 47 -4.88 -7.81 2.99
CA TRP A 47 -5.66 -9.02 3.09
C TRP A 47 -5.84 -9.49 4.55
N LEU A 48 -4.79 -9.31 5.37
CA LEU A 48 -4.78 -9.74 6.77
C LEU A 48 -5.71 -8.90 7.65
N ASP A 49 -5.78 -7.59 7.46
CA ASP A 49 -6.64 -6.73 8.29
C ASP A 49 -8.14 -7.04 8.08
N GLY A 50 -8.56 -7.28 6.84
CA GLY A 50 -9.93 -7.67 6.49
C GLY A 50 -10.27 -9.06 7.00
N TYR A 51 -9.31 -9.99 6.97
CA TYR A 51 -9.47 -11.31 7.59
C TYR A 51 -9.65 -11.21 9.11
N LEU A 52 -8.82 -10.41 9.78
CA LEU A 52 -8.87 -10.23 11.24
C LEU A 52 -10.11 -9.47 11.67
N ALA A 53 -10.56 -8.47 10.92
CA ALA A 53 -11.80 -7.76 11.18
C ALA A 53 -13.00 -8.72 11.17
N ARG A 54 -13.09 -9.61 10.17
CA ARG A 54 -14.15 -10.64 10.07
C ARG A 54 -14.08 -11.68 11.20
N ARG A 55 -12.87 -12.14 11.54
CA ARG A 55 -12.65 -13.17 12.58
C ARG A 55 -12.92 -12.64 13.99
N LEU A 56 -12.52 -11.41 14.29
CA LEU A 56 -12.60 -10.83 15.63
C LEU A 56 -13.90 -10.04 15.87
N GLY A 57 -14.73 -9.84 14.84
CA GLY A 57 -15.92 -8.99 14.91
C GLY A 57 -15.62 -7.54 15.25
N GLN A 58 -14.36 -7.10 15.08
CA GLN A 58 -13.87 -5.78 15.46
C GLN A 58 -14.01 -4.81 14.29
N HIS A 59 -15.24 -4.42 13.99
CA HIS A 59 -15.52 -3.38 13.01
C HIS A 59 -15.52 -2.00 13.67
N SER A 60 -14.74 -1.07 13.12
CA SER A 60 -14.73 0.33 13.54
C SER A 60 -15.12 1.21 12.34
N ALA A 61 -15.95 2.23 12.57
CA ALA A 61 -16.36 3.17 11.51
C ALA A 61 -15.16 3.91 10.90
N PHE A 62 -14.13 4.16 11.71
CA PHE A 62 -12.90 4.80 11.26
C PHE A 62 -12.03 3.88 10.40
N GLY A 63 -11.88 2.59 10.79
CA GLY A 63 -11.19 1.59 9.98
C GLY A 63 -11.86 1.39 8.63
N ALA A 64 -13.19 1.24 8.62
CA ALA A 64 -13.96 1.11 7.38
C ALA A 64 -13.83 2.32 6.43
N PHE A 65 -13.58 3.51 6.97
CA PHE A 65 -13.28 4.69 6.17
C PHE A 65 -11.83 4.71 5.66
N LEU A 66 -10.87 4.28 6.48
CA LEU A 66 -9.46 4.25 6.11
C LEU A 66 -9.13 3.17 5.08
N ASP A 67 -9.80 2.02 5.11
CA ASP A 67 -9.46 0.90 4.21
C ASP A 67 -9.54 1.30 2.71
N PRO A 68 -10.63 1.92 2.19
CA PRO A 68 -10.66 2.38 0.80
C PRO A 68 -9.64 3.48 0.46
N VAL A 69 -9.22 4.27 1.46
CA VAL A 69 -8.20 5.31 1.28
C VAL A 69 -6.83 4.67 1.16
N ALA A 70 -6.48 3.76 2.07
CA ALA A 70 -5.21 3.06 2.07
C ALA A 70 -5.03 2.20 0.82
N ASP A 71 -6.09 1.54 0.36
CA ASP A 71 -6.10 0.74 -0.88
C ASP A 71 -5.76 1.60 -2.10
N LYS A 72 -6.50 2.70 -2.31
CA LYS A 72 -6.23 3.64 -3.42
C LYS A 72 -4.82 4.23 -3.36
N LEU A 73 -4.33 4.58 -2.18
CA LEU A 73 -2.99 5.12 -2.03
C LEU A 73 -1.92 4.12 -2.43
N LEU A 74 -2.05 2.84 -2.06
CA LEU A 74 -1.11 1.80 -2.43
C LEU A 74 -1.08 1.57 -3.95
N VAL A 75 -2.26 1.48 -4.58
CA VAL A 75 -2.39 1.30 -6.04
C VAL A 75 -1.80 2.50 -6.79
N VAL A 76 -2.23 3.71 -6.47
CA VAL A 76 -1.77 4.94 -7.14
C VAL A 76 -0.26 5.11 -6.98
N LEU A 77 0.28 4.89 -5.77
CA LEU A 77 1.71 4.97 -5.53
C LEU A 77 2.48 4.01 -6.46
N THR A 78 2.03 2.76 -6.54
CA THR A 78 2.70 1.72 -7.32
C THR A 78 2.68 2.04 -8.80
N LEU A 79 1.54 2.51 -9.32
CA LEU A 79 1.41 2.92 -10.72
C LEU A 79 2.30 4.14 -11.03
N VAL A 80 2.36 5.13 -10.15
CA VAL A 80 3.23 6.31 -10.31
C VAL A 80 4.70 5.90 -10.35
N LEU A 81 5.15 5.02 -9.45
CA LEU A 81 6.53 4.52 -9.44
C LEU A 81 6.86 3.72 -10.70
N LEU A 82 5.93 2.87 -11.17
CA LEU A 82 6.10 2.11 -12.40
C LEU A 82 6.24 3.03 -13.61
N VAL A 83 5.32 3.99 -13.79
CA VAL A 83 5.36 4.97 -14.90
C VAL A 83 6.62 5.83 -14.83
N SER A 84 7.07 6.22 -13.62
CA SER A 84 8.29 6.99 -13.45
C SER A 84 9.53 6.25 -13.95
N GLN A 85 9.56 4.92 -13.89
CA GLN A 85 10.70 4.11 -14.32
C GLN A 85 10.53 3.56 -15.75
N HIS A 86 9.29 3.37 -16.18
CA HIS A 86 8.89 2.78 -17.45
C HIS A 86 7.86 3.71 -18.12
N PRO A 87 8.31 4.83 -18.71
CA PRO A 87 7.43 5.83 -19.29
C PRO A 87 6.91 5.45 -20.69
N GLU A 88 6.89 4.16 -21.05
CA GLU A 88 6.36 3.74 -22.34
C GLU A 88 4.85 3.96 -22.39
N MET A 89 4.34 4.31 -23.58
CA MET A 89 2.93 4.65 -23.76
C MET A 89 1.97 3.54 -23.30
N ILE A 90 2.36 2.27 -23.46
CA ILE A 90 1.56 1.13 -23.01
C ILE A 90 1.40 1.11 -21.49
N VAL A 91 2.49 1.37 -20.74
CA VAL A 91 2.48 1.40 -19.29
C VAL A 91 1.66 2.59 -18.79
N VAL A 92 1.88 3.78 -19.36
CA VAL A 92 1.11 5.00 -19.03
C VAL A 92 -0.39 4.79 -19.25
N LEU A 93 -0.80 4.25 -20.40
CA LEU A 93 -2.22 3.99 -20.68
C LEU A 93 -2.81 2.96 -19.70
N SER A 94 -2.05 1.91 -19.38
CA SER A 94 -2.48 0.89 -18.42
C SER A 94 -2.69 1.48 -17.03
N SER A 95 -1.81 2.40 -16.60
CA SER A 95 -1.89 3.06 -15.29
C SER A 95 -3.02 4.09 -15.16
N ILE A 96 -3.61 4.56 -16.25
CA ILE A 96 -4.76 5.50 -16.22
C ILE A 96 -6.09 4.75 -16.06
N ILE A 97 -6.16 3.51 -16.53
CA ILE A 97 -7.40 2.71 -16.57
C ILE A 97 -7.66 2.00 -15.23
N ILE A 98 -6.61 1.66 -14.49
CA ILE A 98 -6.64 0.96 -13.19
C ILE A 98 -6.88 1.96 -12.06
#